data_AF-A0A970JB31-F1
#
_entry.id   AF-A0A970JB31-F1
#
_cell.length_a   1.000
_cell.length_b   1.000
_cell.length_c   1.000
_cell.angle_alpha   90.00
_cell.angle_beta   90.00
_cell.angle_gamma   90.00
#
_symmetry.space_group_name_H-M   'P 1'
#
loop_
_entity.id
_entity.type
_entity.pdbx_description
1 polymer ?
#
loop_
_entity_poly.entity_id
_entity_poly.type
_entity_poly.pdbx_seq_one_letter_code
_entity_poly.pdbx_strand_id
1 'polypeptide(L)' 'MSGGDLQENIQLGGLNFHIRIQFRQNASWQGTIHWLDRKQSKNFRSMLEMVMLIQDAIEKQAKDADTLRTWSSKENIS' A
#
# COMPACT_ATOMS: atom_id res chain seq x y z
N MET A 1 -9.72 -28.53 17.93
CA MET A 1 -8.85 -28.18 16.80
C MET A 1 -9.72 -27.66 15.67
N SER A 2 -9.67 -26.37 15.39
CA SER A 2 -9.68 -25.80 14.04
C SER A 2 -9.59 -24.28 14.18
N GLY A 3 -8.60 -23.73 13.49
CA GLY A 3 -8.00 -22.43 13.73
C GLY A 3 -9.00 -21.28 13.69
N GLY A 4 -8.96 -20.45 14.74
CA GLY A 4 -9.30 -19.06 14.60
C GLY A 4 -8.29 -18.46 13.63
N ASP A 5 -8.77 -17.99 12.48
CA ASP A 5 -8.01 -17.16 11.56
C ASP A 5 -7.57 -15.90 12.31
N LEU A 6 -6.40 -15.98 12.93
CA LEU A 6 -5.64 -14.82 13.35
C LEU A 6 -5.20 -14.13 12.06
N GLN A 7 -5.99 -13.16 11.61
CA GLN A 7 -5.45 -12.09 10.80
C GLN A 7 -4.44 -11.38 11.71
N GLU A 8 -3.20 -11.89 11.72
CA GLU A 8 -2.06 -11.22 12.33
C GLU A 8 -2.02 -9.82 11.73
N ASN A 9 -2.48 -8.85 12.52
CA ASN A 9 -2.26 -7.46 12.24
C ASN A 9 -0.80 -7.20 12.53
N ILE A 10 0.05 -7.56 11.58
CA ILE A 10 1.45 -7.17 11.58
C ILE A 10 1.42 -5.66 11.33
N GLN A 11 1.36 -4.88 12.41
CA GLN A 11 1.62 -3.45 12.37
C GLN A 11 3.12 -3.25 12.14
N LEU A 12 3.56 -3.49 10.91
CA LEU A 12 4.79 -2.92 10.40
C LEU A 12 4.51 -1.41 10.33
N GLY A 13 5.32 -0.59 10.98
CA GLY A 13 5.25 0.88 10.90
C GLY A 13 5.56 1.38 9.49
N GLY A 14 4.70 1.06 8.53
CA GLY A 14 4.90 1.15 7.10
C GLY A 14 3.60 0.89 6.32
N LEU A 15 3.65 1.14 5.01
CA LEU A 15 2.48 1.12 4.13
C LEU A 15 1.62 -0.15 4.26
N ASN A 16 0.37 0.02 4.67
CA ASN A 16 -0.58 -1.07 4.87
C ASN A 16 -1.41 -1.33 3.60
N PHE A 17 -1.30 -2.54 3.05
CA PHE A 17 -2.04 -2.98 1.87
C PHE A 17 -2.90 -4.21 2.16
N HIS A 18 -4.16 -4.17 1.77
CA HIS A 18 -5.06 -5.33 1.77
C HIS A 18 -5.22 -5.83 0.34
N ILE A 19 -4.71 -7.04 0.07
CA ILE A 19 -4.70 -7.64 -1.27
C ILE A 19 -5.68 -8.80 -1.31
N ARG A 20 -6.64 -8.74 -2.23
CA ARG A 20 -7.61 -9.81 -2.50
C ARG A 20 -7.35 -10.41 -3.86
N ILE A 21 -6.93 -11.67 -3.89
CA ILE A 21 -6.79 -12.44 -5.13
C ILE A 21 -8.17 -12.99 -5.50
N GLN A 22 -8.67 -12.64 -6.69
CA GLN A 22 -9.97 -13.08 -7.19
C GLN A 22 -9.84 -14.23 -8.18
N PHE A 23 -8.83 -14.19 -9.05
CA PHE A 23 -8.64 -15.20 -10.08
C PHE A 23 -7.18 -15.62 -10.19
N ARG A 24 -6.99 -16.92 -10.45
CA ARG A 24 -5.68 -17.53 -10.68
C ARG A 24 -5.66 -18.29 -12.00
N GLN A 25 -5.88 -17.57 -13.10
CA GLN A 25 -5.95 -18.13 -14.45
C GLN A 25 -4.68 -17.77 -15.25
N ASN A 26 -4.26 -18.68 -16.15
CA ASN A 26 -3.09 -18.50 -17.02
C ASN A 26 -1.79 -18.17 -16.27
N ALA A 27 -1.57 -18.78 -15.10
CA ALA A 27 -0.44 -18.49 -14.21
C ALA A 27 -0.33 -17.02 -13.76
N SER A 28 -1.36 -16.20 -13.97
CA SER A 28 -1.43 -14.81 -13.51
C SER A 28 -2.32 -14.71 -12.26
N TRP A 29 -1.88 -13.91 -11.29
CA TRP A 29 -2.73 -13.51 -10.17
C TRP A 29 -3.45 -12.23 -10.56
N GLN A 30 -4.77 -12.25 -10.42
CA GLN A 30 -5.64 -11.11 -10.68
C GLN A 30 -6.49 -10.83 -9.47
N GLY A 31 -6.73 -9.56 -9.18
CA GLY A 31 -7.42 -9.19 -7.96
C GLY A 31 -7.49 -7.70 -7.72
N THR A 32 -7.63 -7.34 -6.45
CA THR A 32 -7.75 -5.96 -6.00
C THR A 32 -6.76 -5.70 -4.88
N ILE A 33 -6.08 -4.58 -4.95
CA ILE A 33 -5.22 -4.06 -3.89
C ILE A 33 -5.90 -2.82 -3.30
N HIS A 34 -6.04 -2.82 -1.97
CA HIS A 34 -6.60 -1.73 -1.20
C HIS A 34 -5.50 -1.14 -0.33
N TRP A 35 -5.17 0.12 -0.57
CA TRP A 35 -4.28 0.88 0.29
C TRP A 35 -5.08 1.41 1.48
N LEU A 36 -4.78 0.88 2.67
CA LEU A 36 -5.54 1.16 3.89
C LEU A 36 -5.34 2.59 4.39
N ASP A 37 -4.13 3.13 4.26
CA ASP A 37 -3.79 4.50 4.71
C ASP A 37 -4.52 5.58 3.89
N ARG A 38 -4.57 5.40 2.57
CA ARG A 38 -5.20 6.36 1.64
C ARG A 38 -6.66 6.05 1.31
N LYS A 39 -7.22 4.97 1.87
CA LYS A 39 -8.54 4.42 1.49
C LYS A 39 -8.72 4.27 -0.03
N GLN A 40 -7.63 4.01 -0.76
CA GLN A 40 -7.65 3.88 -2.21
C GLN A 40 -7.68 2.40 -2.60
N SER A 41 -8.48 2.06 -3.62
CA SER A 41 -8.56 0.70 -4.14
C SER A 41 -8.26 0.68 -5.63
N LYS A 42 -7.49 -0.32 -6.07
CA LYS A 42 -7.13 -0.52 -7.47
C LYS A 42 -7.19 -2.00 -7.82
N ASN A 43 -7.64 -2.30 -9.03
CA ASN A 43 -7.57 -3.64 -9.59
C ASN A 43 -6.19 -3.87 -10.23
N PHE A 44 -5.70 -5.10 -10.14
CA PHE A 44 -4.51 -5.55 -10.85
C PHE A 44 -4.87 -6.79 -11.67
N ARG A 45 -4.34 -6.85 -12.89
CA ARG A 45 -4.54 -7.91 -13.88
C ARG A 45 -3.31 -8.80 -14.01
N SER A 46 -2.22 -8.48 -13.30
CA SER A 46 -1.02 -9.32 -13.21
C SER A 46 -0.24 -9.08 -11.92
N MET A 47 0.65 -10.01 -11.58
CA MET A 47 1.60 -9.86 -10.47
C MET A 47 2.49 -8.63 -10.66
N LEU A 48 2.97 -8.36 -11.88
CA LEU A 48 3.82 -7.19 -12.13
C LEU A 48 3.07 -5.88 -11.89
N GLU A 49 1.82 -5.80 -12.37
CA GLU A 49 0.98 -4.63 -12.14
C GLU A 49 0.74 -4.40 -10.64
N MET A 50 0.53 -5.47 -9.87
CA MET A 50 0.46 -5.37 -8.40
C MET A 50 1.74 -4.78 -7.80
N VAL A 51 2.93 -5.26 -8.20
CA VAL A 51 4.21 -4.72 -7.69
C VAL A 51 4.39 -3.25 -8.07
N MET A 52 4.03 -2.86 -9.30
CA MET A 52 4.08 -1.47 -9.74
C MET A 52 3.14 -0.57 -8.93
N LEU A 53 1.96 -1.06 -8.56
CA LEU A 53 1.03 -0.31 -7.71
C LEU A 53 1.57 -0.11 -6.28
N ILE A 54 2.27 -1.10 -5.73
CA ILE A 54 2.93 -0.99 -4.42
C ILE A 54 4.10 0.02 -4.51
N GLN A 55 4.91 -0.04 -5.56
CA GLN A 55 6.00 0.90 -5.80
C GLN A 55 5.50 2.35 -5.91
N ASP A 56 4.45 2.59 -6.69
CA ASP A 56 3.81 3.92 -6.82
C ASP A 56 3.28 4.43 -5.46
N ALA A 57 2.72 3.54 -4.64
CA ALA A 57 2.27 3.91 -3.30
C ALA A 57 3.42 4.28 -2.36
N ILE A 58 4.54 3.54 -2.39
CA ILE A 58 5.76 3.86 -1.63
C ILE A 58 6.30 5.24 -2.01
N GLU A 59 6.43 5.52 -3.32
CA GLU A 59 6.96 6.80 -3.82
C GLU A 59 6.08 7.98 -3.43
N LYS A 60 4.75 7.81 -3.50
CA LYS A 60 3.80 8.84 -3.05
C LYS A 60 3.96 9.15 -1.57
N GLN A 61 4.05 8.12 -0.72
CA GLN A 61 4.23 8.34 0.71
C GLN A 61 5.56 9.01 1.05
N ALA A 62 6.64 8.67 0.33
CA ALA A 62 7.92 9.35 0.49
C ALA A 62 7.84 10.85 0.11
N LYS A 63 7.16 11.19 -0.98
CA LYS A 63 6.95 12.59 -1.41
C LYS A 63 6.10 13.37 -0.42
N ASP A 64 5.05 12.77 0.12
CA ASP A 64 4.20 13.42 1.11
C ASP A 64 4.98 13.70 2.41
N ALA A 65 5.84 12.77 2.85
CA ALA A 65 6.72 12.99 4.01
C ALA A 65 7.78 14.10 3.77
N ASP A 66 8.32 14.18 2.55
CA ASP A 66 9.31 15.21 2.18
C ASP A 66 8.67 16.61 2.04
N THR A 67 7.45 16.68 1.49
CA THR A 67 6.67 17.91 1.39
C THR A 67 6.38 18.50 2.78
N LEU A 68 6.05 17.65 3.76
CA LEU A 68 5.84 18.08 5.16
C LEU A 68 7.11 18.62 5.83
N ARG A 69 8.30 18.19 5.41
CA ARG A 69 9.57 18.72 5.93
C ARG A 69 9.90 20.12 5.40
N THR A 70 9.40 20.47 4.21
CA THR A 70 9.78 21.71 3.52
C THR A 70 9.11 22.96 4.12
N TRP A 71 7.90 22.81 4.68
CA TRP A 71 7.16 23.93 5.27
C TRP A 71 7.65 24.32 6.67
N SER A 72 8.18 23.38 7.46
CA SER A 72 8.66 23.66 8.82
C SER A 72 9.93 24.52 8.86
N SER A 73 10.70 24.55 7.77
CA SER A 73 11.95 25.33 7.66
C SER A 73 11.73 26.83 7.48
N LYS A 74 10.49 27.32 7.39
CA LYS A 74 10.19 28.74 7.13
C LYS A 74 9.73 29.54 8.35
N GLU A 75 9.58 28.92 9.52
CA GLU A 75 9.10 29.58 10.76
C GLU A 75 10.21 30.03 11.73
N ASN A 76 11.50 30.01 11.36
CA ASN A 76 12.60 30.42 12.26
C ASN A 76 13.46 31.59 11.74
N ILE A 77 12.89 32.50 10.94
CA ILE A 77 13.58 33.74 10.57
C ILE A 77 12.63 34.90 10.85
N SER A 78 12.81 35.50 12.03
CA SER A 78 12.27 36.81 12.44
C SER A 78 13.43 37.67 12.92
#